data_AF-A0A1M6CY29-F1
#
_entry.id   AF-A0A1M6CY29-F1
#
_cell.length_a   1.000
_cell.length_b   1.000
_cell.length_c   1.000
_cell.angle_alpha   90.00
_cell.angle_beta   90.00
_cell.angle_gamma   90.00
#
_symmetry.space_group_name_H-M   'P 1'
#
loop_
_entity.id
_entity.type
_entity.pdbx_description
1 polymer ?
#
loop_
_entity_poly.entity_id
_entity_poly.type
_entity_poly.pdbx_seq_one_letter_code
_entity_poly.pdbx_strand_id
1 'polypeptide(L)' 'MQPEELLKQLKDKNFRTSEAENPELVSELKKLEEAGLIRMMTSADDGSISVAITTEGFNLMTKMENKD' A
#
# COMPACT_ATOMS: atom_id res chain seq x y z
N MET A 1 10.12 -4.00 -6.12
CA MET A 1 10.41 -2.64 -5.65
C MET A 1 10.79 -2.71 -4.18
N GLN A 2 11.25 -1.63 -3.54
CA GLN A 2 11.32 -1.60 -2.08
C GLN A 2 9.91 -1.31 -1.50
N PRO A 3 9.52 -1.94 -0.38
CA PRO A 3 8.21 -1.72 0.26
C PRO A 3 7.96 -0.25 0.62
N GLU A 4 9.05 0.49 0.85
CA GLU A 4 9.12 1.90 1.25
C GLU A 4 8.62 2.84 0.15
N GLU A 5 9.04 2.58 -1.09
CA GLU A 5 8.66 3.37 -2.25
C GLU A 5 7.19 3.17 -2.61
N LEU A 6 6.68 1.95 -2.40
CA LEU A 6 5.28 1.63 -2.55
C LEU A 6 4.43 2.38 -1.50
N LEU A 7 4.83 2.32 -0.22
CA LEU A 7 4.16 3.06 0.86
C LEU A 7 4.10 4.57 0.59
N LYS A 8 5.16 5.14 0.02
CA LYS A 8 5.21 6.55 -0.37
C LYS A 8 4.22 6.88 -1.49
N GLN A 9 4.06 6.00 -2.47
CA GLN A 9 3.04 6.14 -3.53
C GLN A 9 1.61 6.01 -2.99
N LEU A 10 1.40 5.16 -1.98
CA LEU A 10 0.11 4.98 -1.30
C LEU A 10 -0.29 6.17 -0.42
N LYS A 11 0.66 7.03 -0.02
CA LYS A 11 0.40 8.23 0.79
C LYS A 11 -0.51 9.22 0.07
N ASP A 12 -0.52 9.20 -1.27
CA ASP A 12 -1.48 9.96 -2.06
C ASP A 12 -2.89 9.39 -1.82
N LYS A 13 -3.77 10.22 -1.24
CA LYS A 13 -5.06 9.84 -0.62
C LYS A 13 -6.08 9.16 -1.55
N ASN A 14 -5.74 8.87 -2.79
CA ASN A 14 -6.61 8.24 -3.79
C ASN A 14 -5.93 7.06 -4.50
N PHE A 15 -5.09 6.29 -3.79
CA PHE A 15 -4.56 5.08 -4.39
C PHE A 15 -5.65 4.01 -4.56
N ARG A 16 -6.08 3.83 -5.80
CA ARG A 16 -7.01 2.79 -6.24
C ARG A 16 -6.34 2.03 -7.38
N THR A 17 -6.28 0.72 -7.23
CA THR A 17 -5.75 -0.17 -8.27
C THR A 17 -6.63 -1.41 -8.37
N SER A 18 -6.39 -2.25 -9.36
CA SER A 18 -7.15 -3.49 -9.58
C SER A 18 -6.17 -4.60 -9.94
N GLU A 19 -6.44 -5.83 -9.49
CA GLU A 19 -5.57 -7.00 -9.79
C GLU A 19 -5.46 -7.25 -11.30
N ALA A 20 -6.49 -6.91 -12.06
CA ALA A 20 -6.49 -7.00 -13.53
C ALA A 20 -5.56 -5.98 -14.20
N GLU A 21 -5.37 -4.80 -13.62
CA GLU A 21 -4.54 -3.75 -14.21
C GLU A 21 -3.08 -3.88 -13.79
N ASN A 22 -2.82 -4.22 -12.53
CA ASN A 22 -1.47 -4.29 -11.97
C ASN A 22 -1.31 -5.49 -11.02
N PRO A 23 -1.22 -6.73 -11.54
CA PRO A 23 -1.12 -7.93 -10.69
C PRO A 23 0.17 -7.97 -9.86
N GLU A 24 1.27 -7.45 -10.39
CA GLU A 24 2.55 -7.36 -9.66
C GLU A 24 2.47 -6.37 -8.49
N LEU A 25 1.80 -5.24 -8.69
CA LEU A 25 1.57 -4.24 -7.65
C LEU A 25 0.68 -4.80 -6.54
N VAL A 26 -0.38 -5.53 -6.90
CA VAL A 26 -1.24 -6.21 -5.92
C VAL A 26 -0.46 -7.27 -5.12
N SER A 27 0.49 -7.96 -5.75
CA SER A 27 1.39 -8.89 -5.04
C SER A 27 2.27 -8.16 -4.03
N GLU A 28 2.86 -7.01 -4.39
CA GLU A 28 3.65 -6.19 -3.46
C GLU A 28 2.77 -5.62 -2.32
N LEU A 29 1.54 -5.22 -2.62
CA LEU A 29 0.57 -4.74 -1.62
C LEU A 29 0.20 -5.85 -0.63
N LYS A 30 -0.02 -7.08 -1.10
CA LYS A 30 -0.24 -8.24 -0.21
C LYS A 30 0.91 -8.41 0.79
N LYS A 31 2.16 -8.28 0.35
CA LYS A 31 3.32 -8.35 1.26
C LYS A 31 3.32 -7.24 2.32
N LEU A 32 2.93 -6.02 1.95
CA LEU A 32 2.82 -4.91 2.89
C LEU A 32 1.68 -5.10 3.90
N GLU A 33 0.57 -5.70 3.45
CA GLU A 33 -0.54 -6.06 4.33
C GLU A 33 -0.13 -7.18 5.30
N GLU A 34 0.55 -8.22 4.82
CA GLU A 34 1.11 -9.28 5.67
C GLU A 34 2.14 -8.74 6.67
N ALA A 35 2.90 -7.71 6.28
CA ALA A 35 3.81 -7.00 7.16
C ALA A 35 3.11 -6.04 8.15
N GLY A 36 1.79 -5.88 8.07
CA GLY A 36 1.00 -4.99 8.93
C GLY A 36 1.14 -3.50 8.61
N LEU A 37 1.78 -3.14 7.49
CA LEU A 37 2.08 -1.75 7.11
C LEU A 37 0.90 -1.08 6.40
N ILE A 38 0.09 -1.86 5.70
CA ILE A 38 -1.12 -1.38 5.03
C ILE A 38 -2.29 -2.32 5.29
N ARG A 39 -3.47 -1.89 4.88
CA ARG A 39 -4.69 -2.68 4.84
C ARG A 39 -5.35 -2.50 3.49
N MET A 40 -5.62 -3.60 2.82
CA MET A 40 -6.32 -3.60 1.54
C MET A 40 -7.81 -3.84 1.75
N MET A 41 -8.63 -3.18 0.93
CA MET A 41 -10.06 -3.42 0.83
C MET A 41 -10.42 -3.60 -0.63
N THR A 42 -10.78 -4.82 -0.99
CA THR A 42 -11.32 -5.11 -2.31
C THR A 42 -12.82 -4.80 -2.32
N SER A 43 -13.23 -3.91 -3.21
CA SER A 43 -14.63 -3.59 -3.44
C SER A 43 -15.29 -4.72 -4.22
N ALA A 44 -16.37 -5.29 -3.67
CA ALA A 44 -17.09 -6.38 -4.33
C ALA A 44 -17.86 -5.95 -5.58
N ASP A 45 -18.12 -4.65 -5.75
CA ASP A 45 -18.92 -4.07 -6.83
C ASP A 45 -18.14 -3.99 -8.17
N ASP A 46 -16.89 -3.51 -8.10
CA ASP A 46 -16.04 -3.19 -9.26
C ASP A 46 -14.71 -3.97 -9.26
N GLY A 47 -14.45 -4.78 -8.23
CA GLY A 47 -13.17 -5.48 -8.05
C GLY A 47 -11.99 -4.57 -7.69
N SER A 48 -12.23 -3.27 -7.51
CA SER A 48 -11.18 -2.30 -7.19
C SER A 48 -10.64 -2.48 -5.78
N ILE A 49 -9.33 -2.40 -5.65
CA ILE A 49 -8.59 -2.49 -4.40
C ILE A 49 -8.27 -1.08 -3.91
N SER A 50 -8.84 -0.73 -2.76
CA SER A 50 -8.48 0.45 -1.98
C SER A 50 -7.44 0.07 -0.93
N VAL A 51 -6.47 0.95 -0.71
CA VAL A 51 -5.37 0.71 0.23
C VAL A 51 -5.37 1.80 1.28
N ALA A 52 -5.30 1.40 2.55
CA ALA A 52 -5.14 2.30 3.68
C ALA A 52 -3.82 2.01 4.40
N ILE A 53 -3.03 3.04 4.66
CA ILE A 53 -1.80 2.91 5.44
C ILE A 53 -2.14 2.75 6.93
N THR A 54 -1.55 1.77 7.61
CA THR A 54 -1.74 1.57 9.04
C THR A 54 -0.84 2.50 9.85
N THR A 55 -1.04 2.56 11.16
CA THR A 55 -0.12 3.27 12.07
C THR A 55 1.32 2.77 11.97
N GLU A 56 1.54 1.47 11.74
CA GLU A 56 2.88 0.91 11.55
C GLU A 56 3.51 1.36 10.24
N GLY A 57 2.76 1.32 9.13
CA GLY A 57 3.23 1.84 7.84
C GLY A 57 3.55 3.33 7.89
N PHE A 58 2.75 4.11 8.63
CA PHE A 58 3.01 5.52 8.86
C PHE A 58 4.29 5.75 9.68
N ASN A 59 4.47 5.02 10.79
CA ASN A 59 5.68 5.10 11.60
C ASN A 59 6.94 4.71 10.82
N LEU A 60 6.84 3.67 9.96
CA LEU A 60 7.94 3.25 9.09
C LEU A 60 8.33 4.37 8.12
N MET A 61 7.35 4.98 7.46
CA MET A 61 7.58 6.15 6.59
C MET A 61 8.23 7.32 7.35
N THR A 62 7.74 7.66 8.55
CA THR A 62 8.32 8.76 9.36
C THR A 62 9.75 8.47 9.79
N LYS A 63 10.09 7.21 10.09
CA LYS A 63 11.47 6.80 10.40
C LYS A 63 12.40 6.95 9.20
N MET A 64 11.90 6.72 7.99
CA MET A 64 12.67 6.84 6.74
C MET A 64 12.90 8.30 6.36
N GLU A 65 11.89 9.16 6.52
CA GLU A 65 11.97 10.59 6.21
C GLU A 65 12.93 11.36 7.15
N ASN A 66 13.28 10.81 8.32
CA ASN A 66 14.23 11.38 9.28
C ASN A 66 15.64 10.78 9.18
N LYS A 67 15.95 10.00 8.14
CA LYS A 67 17.26 9.34 7.97
C LYS A 67 18.13 9.94 6.87
N ASP A 68 17.79 11.15 6.41
CA ASP A 68 18.58 12.02 5.52
C ASP A 68 19.30 13.13 6.31
#